data_AF-A0A3D1AC99-F1
#
_entry.id   AF-A0A3D1AC99-F1
#
_cell.length_a   1.000
_cell.length_b   1.000
_cell.length_c   1.000
_cell.angle_alpha   90.00
_cell.angle_beta   90.00
_cell.angle_gamma   90.00
#
_symmetry.space_group_name_H-M   'P 1'
#
loop_
_entity.id
_entity.type
_entity.pdbx_description
1 polymer ?
#
loop_
_entity_poly.entity_id
_entity_poly.type
_entity_poly.pdbx_seq_one_letter_code
_entity_poly.pdbx_strand_id
1 'polypeptide(L)' 'KNTHGTGCTLSSAVAAFLAHGLSLNDAVRRAKDYIESAIAAGAHYEVGKGHGPVHHFFKFWE' A
#
# COMPACT_ATOMS: atom_id res chain seq x y z
N LYS A 1 -11.16 6.88 -2.93
CA LYS A 1 -11.54 7.80 -1.82
C LYS A 1 -10.68 7.56 -0.58
N ASN A 2 -10.41 6.30 -0.24
CA ASN A 2 -9.54 5.93 0.88
C ASN A 2 -8.08 5.91 0.43
N THR A 3 -7.36 6.99 0.73
CA THR A 3 -5.95 7.20 0.34
C THR A 3 -5.11 7.76 1.49
N HIS A 4 -5.62 7.71 2.72
CA HIS A 4 -4.83 8.08 3.87
C HIS A 4 -3.69 7.06 4.05
N GLY A 5 -2.48 7.57 4.29
CA GLY A 5 -1.30 6.71 4.46
C GLY A 5 -0.65 6.22 3.16
N THR A 6 -1.11 6.63 1.97
CA THR A 6 -0.52 6.19 0.68
C THR A 6 1.00 6.39 0.61
N GLY A 7 1.49 7.59 0.98
CA GLY A 7 2.92 7.90 0.94
C GLY A 7 3.74 7.07 1.93
N CYS A 8 3.27 6.95 3.17
CA CYS A 8 3.91 6.11 4.20
C CYS A 8 3.95 4.64 3.77
N THR A 9 2.85 4.14 3.22
CA THR A 9 2.75 2.76 2.76
C THR A 9 3.69 2.50 1.59
N LEU A 10 3.75 3.42 0.62
CA LEU A 10 4.64 3.32 -0.52
C LEU A 10 6.11 3.30 -0.08
N SER A 11 6.54 4.24 0.79
CA SER A 11 7.92 4.29 1.24
C SER A 11 8.31 3.07 2.08
N SER A 12 7.42 2.59 2.96
CA SER A 12 7.61 1.35 3.71
C SER A 12 7.70 0.12 2.79
N ALA A 13 6.88 0.03 1.75
CA ALA A 13 6.93 -1.06 0.78
C ALA A 13 8.24 -1.06 -0.02
N VAL A 14 8.72 0.11 -0.45
CA VAL A 14 10.05 0.24 -1.11
C VAL A 14 11.15 -0.27 -0.18
N ALA A 15 11.17 0.20 1.07
CA ALA A 15 12.17 -0.22 2.05
C ALA A 15 12.15 -1.74 2.29
N ALA A 16 10.96 -2.34 2.40
CA ALA A 16 10.81 -3.78 2.57
C ALA A 16 11.31 -4.58 1.35
N PHE A 17 10.99 -4.15 0.12
CA PHE A 17 11.47 -4.84 -1.08
C PHE A 17 12.98 -4.69 -1.29
N LEU A 18 13.55 -3.53 -0.95
CA LEU A 18 15.01 -3.37 -0.91
C LEU A 18 15.66 -4.32 0.10
N ALA A 19 15.10 -4.46 1.29
CA ALA A 19 15.59 -5.40 2.31
C ALA A 19 15.51 -6.87 1.85
N HIS A 20 14.59 -7.20 0.93
CA HIS A 20 14.52 -8.50 0.25
C HIS A 20 15.52 -8.67 -0.91
N GLY A 21 16.43 -7.71 -1.13
CA GLY A 21 17.51 -7.80 -2.11
C GLY A 21 17.13 -7.40 -3.52
N LEU A 22 15.99 -6.72 -3.73
CA LEU A 22 15.61 -6.22 -5.05
C LEU A 22 16.46 -5.00 -5.44
N SER A 23 16.65 -4.82 -6.75
CA SER A 23 17.17 -3.56 -7.29
C SER A 23 16.23 -2.40 -6.94
N LEU A 24 16.75 -1.16 -6.87
CA LEU A 24 15.92 0.01 -6.57
C LEU A 24 14.73 0.15 -7.54
N ASN A 25 14.95 -0.04 -8.83
CA ASN A 25 13.88 0.05 -9.83
C ASN A 25 12.82 -1.04 -9.64
N ASP A 26 13.22 -2.27 -9.32
CA ASP A 26 12.26 -3.36 -9.09
C ASP A 26 11.52 -3.19 -7.76
N ALA A 27 12.21 -2.72 -6.72
CA ALA A 27 11.59 -2.41 -5.43
C ALA A 27 10.53 -1.31 -5.57
N VAL A 28 10.82 -0.23 -6.30
CA VAL A 28 9.86 0.84 -6.57
C VAL A 28 8.69 0.34 -7.41
N ARG A 29 8.93 -0.47 -8.45
CA ARG A 29 7.86 -1.06 -9.27
C ARG A 29 6.93 -1.91 -8.41
N ARG A 30 7.47 -2.85 -7.62
CA ARG A 30 6.65 -3.72 -6.75
C ARG A 30 5.93 -2.96 -5.64
N ALA A 31 6.56 -1.92 -5.08
CA ALA A 31 5.92 -1.08 -4.08
C ALA A 31 4.72 -0.31 -4.67
N LYS A 32 4.83 0.14 -5.93
CA LYS A 32 3.74 0.78 -6.66
C LYS A 32 2.57 -0.19 -6.88
N ASP A 33 2.85 -1.40 -7.37
CA ASP A 33 1.82 -2.43 -7.56
C ASP A 33 1.11 -2.78 -6.23
N TYR A 34 1.88 -2.85 -5.13
CA TYR A 34 1.35 -3.10 -3.79
C TYR A 34 0.40 -1.97 -3.33
N ILE A 35 0.79 -0.70 -3.45
CA ILE A 35 -0.06 0.40 -2.97
C ILE A 35 -1.32 0.57 -3.82
N GLU A 36 -1.25 0.34 -5.13
CA GLU A 36 -2.44 0.37 -6.01
C GLU A 36 -3.45 -0.70 -5.57
N SER A 37 -2.97 -1.91 -5.28
CA SER A 37 -3.80 -3.01 -4.78
C SER A 37 -4.41 -2.69 -3.40
N ALA A 38 -3.63 -2.12 -2.49
CA ALA A 38 -4.09 -1.75 -1.15
C ALA A 38 -5.15 -0.62 -1.17
N ILE A 39 -5.02 0.34 -2.09
CA ILE A 39 -6.03 1.38 -2.31
C ILE A 39 -7.32 0.77 -2.87
N ALA A 40 -7.20 -0.12 -3.86
CA ALA A 40 -8.35 -0.76 -4.48
C ALA A 40 -9.14 -1.60 -3.48
N ALA A 41 -8.46 -2.43 -2.69
CA ALA A 41 -9.08 -3.27 -1.67
C ALA A 41 -9.68 -2.44 -0.51
N GLY A 42 -9.02 -1.35 -0.14
CA GLY A 42 -9.53 -0.44 0.90
C GLY A 42 -10.66 0.48 0.45
N ALA A 43 -11.08 0.43 -0.81
CA ALA A 43 -12.04 1.39 -1.38
C ALA A 43 -13.40 1.41 -0.65
N HIS A 44 -13.78 0.28 -0.05
CA HIS A 44 -15.06 0.09 0.64
C HIS A 44 -14.99 0.33 2.15
N TYR A 45 -13.80 0.60 2.71
CA TYR A 45 -13.67 0.85 4.15
C TYR A 45 -14.42 2.10 4.58
N GLU A 46 -15.22 1.96 5.63
CA GLU A 46 -15.93 3.04 6.31
C GLU A 46 -15.28 3.33 7.67
N VAL A 47 -13.99 3.66 7.65
CA VAL A 47 -13.22 3.99 8.85
C VAL A 47 -13.08 5.49 9.01
N GLY A 48 -13.61 6.02 10.12
CA GLY A 48 -13.56 7.44 10.43
C GLY A 48 -14.56 8.28 9.62
N LYS A 49 -14.36 9.60 9.63
CA LYS A 49 -15.27 10.58 8.98
C LYS A 49 -14.63 11.33 7.79
N GLY A 50 -13.40 10.95 7.41
CA GLY A 50 -12.59 11.61 6.37
C GLY A 50 -12.21 10.66 5.23
N HIS A 51 -11.01 10.85 4.66
CA HIS A 51 -10.44 9.86 3.74
C HIS A 51 -9.95 8.66 4.55
N GLY A 52 -10.53 7.48 4.30
CA GLY A 52 -10.15 6.26 5.01
C GLY A 52 -8.74 5.76 4.65
N PRO A 53 -8.20 4.82 5.44
CA PRO A 53 -6.90 4.20 5.18
C PRO A 53 -6.96 3.24 3.99
N VAL A 54 -5.78 2.91 3.45
CA VAL A 54 -5.64 1.79 2.51
C VAL A 54 -5.76 0.44 3.25
N HIS A 55 -6.06 -0.64 2.54
CA HIS A 55 -6.10 -1.98 3.11
C HIS A 55 -4.73 -2.64 3.04
N HIS A 56 -3.90 -2.48 4.09
CA HIS A 56 -2.53 -3.03 4.11
C HIS A 56 -2.47 -4.57 3.97
N PHE A 57 -3.47 -5.26 4.50
CA PHE A 57 -3.52 -6.72 4.58
C PHE A 57 -4.43 -7.37 3.53
N PHE A 58 -4.67 -6.69 2.41
CA PHE A 58 -5.58 -7.13 1.34
C PHE A 58 -5.31 -8.52 0.75
N LYS A 59 -4.13 -9.11 1.02
CA LYS A 59 -3.78 -10.48 0.62
C LYS A 59 -4.10 -11.54 1.67
N PHE A 60 -4.50 -11.14 2.87
CA PHE A 60 -4.64 -12.03 4.02
C PHE A 60 -6.09 -12.18 4.49
N TRP A 61 -6.94 -11.16 4.29
CA TRP A 61 -8.34 -11.17 4.69
C TRP A 61 -9.12 -10.04 3.99
N GLU A 62 -10.44 -10.07 4.16
CA GLU A 62 -11.43 -9.11 3.62
C GLU A 62 -12.15 -8.37 4.75
#